data_AF-A0A978THF3-F1
#
_entry.id   AF-A0A978THF3-F1
#
_cell.length_a   1.000
_cell.length_b   1.000
_cell.length_c   1.000
_cell.angle_alpha   90.00
_cell.angle_beta   90.00
_cell.angle_gamma   90.00
#
_symmetry.space_group_name_H-M   'P 1'
#
loop_
_entity.id
_entity.type
_entity.pdbx_description
1 polymer ?
#
loop_
_entity_poly.entity_id
_entity_poly.type
_entity_poly.pdbx_seq_one_letter_code
_entity_poly.pdbx_strand_id
1 'polypeptide(L)'
;MNHLHLRTYIAFRLVGHRLVTAATTLPGWPDWGRALALTTAFSAVVLPLGLLGHWLTLTLAPLSSLGSLKLALRVFLAPALLEEGFWRVLLLPHKTERISDRRRWILALLVLVLFVLMHLFSSFTVYPNGFPTFTQPLFLLSAALLGLVCTLAYWQSGSVWVSVAIHWVVVFTWLMFFGGYGQLQLT
;
A
#
# COMPACT_ATOMS: atom_id res chain seq x y z
N MET A 1 -31.89 -21.78 9.64
CA MET A 1 -30.81 -21.25 8.77
C MET A 1 -29.49 -21.85 9.24
N ASN A 2 -28.72 -22.52 8.38
CA ASN A 2 -27.46 -23.19 8.79
C ASN A 2 -26.44 -22.15 9.30
N HIS A 3 -25.70 -22.46 10.38
CA HIS A 3 -24.70 -21.58 10.98
C HIS A 3 -23.64 -21.09 9.99
N LEU A 4 -23.29 -21.93 9.00
CA LEU A 4 -22.36 -21.55 7.93
C LEU A 4 -22.92 -20.42 7.06
N HIS A 5 -24.19 -20.51 6.65
CA HIS A 5 -24.83 -19.49 5.82
C HIS A 5 -24.94 -18.14 6.55
N LEU A 6 -25.22 -18.17 7.86
CA LEU A 6 -25.26 -16.96 8.68
C LEU A 6 -23.89 -16.28 8.78
N ARG A 7 -22.80 -17.05 8.99
CA ARG A 7 -21.43 -16.51 9.05
C ARG A 7 -21.00 -15.90 7.73
N THR A 8 -21.25 -16.58 6.61
CA THR A 8 -20.95 -16.07 5.26
C THR A 8 -21.71 -14.79 4.97
N TYR A 9 -23.01 -14.75 5.31
CA TYR A 9 -23.83 -13.55 5.14
C TYR A 9 -23.32 -12.36 5.95
N ILE A 10 -22.96 -12.56 7.23
CA ILE A 10 -22.39 -11.51 8.07
C ILE A 10 -21.06 -11.01 7.49
N ALA A 11 -20.18 -11.91 7.05
CA ALA A 11 -18.91 -11.54 6.44
C ALA A 11 -19.11 -10.70 5.17
N PHE A 12 -20.02 -11.11 4.29
CA PHE A 12 -20.34 -10.36 3.08
C PHE A 12 -20.87 -8.96 3.38
N ARG A 13 -21.83 -8.85 4.31
CA ARG A 13 -22.39 -7.56 4.76
C ARG A 13 -21.32 -6.66 5.38
N LEU A 14 -20.40 -7.23 6.15
CA LEU A 14 -19.30 -6.50 6.77
C LEU A 14 -18.35 -5.94 5.72
N VAL A 15 -17.93 -6.77 4.76
CA VAL A 15 -17.04 -6.34 3.67
C VAL A 15 -17.71 -5.26 2.81
N GLY A 16 -18.99 -5.44 2.46
CA GLY A 16 -19.75 -4.42 1.72
C GLY A 16 -19.82 -3.09 2.48
N HIS A 17 -20.06 -3.14 3.80
CA HIS A 17 -20.00 -1.95 4.66
C HIS A 17 -18.61 -1.31 4.64
N ARG A 18 -17.52 -2.08 4.80
CA ARG A 18 -16.15 -1.55 4.74
C ARG A 18 -15.87 -0.84 3.42
N LEU A 19 -16.23 -1.45 2.30
CA LEU A 19 -16.04 -0.89 0.96
C LEU A 19 -16.75 0.45 0.80
N VAL A 20 -18.03 0.50 1.16
CA VAL A 20 -18.82 1.73 1.05
C VAL A 20 -18.27 2.80 1.99
N THR A 21 -18.14 2.50 3.28
CA THR A 21 -17.71 3.50 4.28
C THR A 21 -16.29 4.01 4.02
N ALA A 22 -15.35 3.14 3.67
CA ALA A 22 -13.97 3.56 3.39
C ALA A 22 -13.87 4.44 2.13
N ALA A 23 -14.68 4.15 1.11
CA ALA A 23 -14.70 4.93 -0.13
C ALA A 23 -15.47 6.25 0.00
N THR A 24 -16.47 6.33 0.88
CA THR A 24 -17.28 7.56 1.06
C THR A 24 -16.81 8.44 2.21
N THR A 25 -15.92 7.95 3.08
CA THR A 25 -15.30 8.78 4.13
C THR A 25 -14.30 9.74 3.49
N LEU A 26 -14.69 11.03 3.42
CA LEU A 26 -13.82 12.09 2.93
C LEU A 26 -12.82 12.50 4.02
N PRO A 27 -11.51 12.46 3.75
CA PRO A 27 -10.49 12.83 4.72
C PRO A 27 -10.49 14.34 4.97
N GLY A 28 -10.41 14.73 6.24
CA GLY A 28 -10.24 16.12 6.65
C GLY A 28 -8.76 16.54 6.63
N TRP A 29 -8.49 17.83 6.84
CA TRP A 29 -7.12 18.36 6.95
C TRP A 29 -6.24 17.64 8.00
N PRO A 30 -6.75 17.25 9.18
CA PRO A 30 -5.94 16.49 10.15
C PRO A 30 -5.53 15.10 9.64
N ASP A 31 -6.32 14.47 8.77
CA ASP A 31 -5.96 13.19 8.15
C ASP A 31 -4.77 13.38 7.21
N TRP A 32 -4.79 14.44 6.39
CA TRP A 32 -3.69 14.78 5.49
C TRP A 32 -2.42 15.21 6.24
N GLY A 33 -2.56 15.95 7.34
CA GLY A 33 -1.41 16.28 8.21
C GLY A 33 -0.75 15.03 8.78
N ARG A 34 -1.54 14.04 9.23
CA ARG A 34 -1.04 12.74 9.68
C ARG A 34 -0.43 11.92 8.55
N ALA A 35 -1.04 11.92 7.37
CA ALA A 35 -0.52 11.26 6.17
C ALA A 35 0.86 11.81 5.79
N LEU A 36 1.02 13.14 5.81
CA LEU A 36 2.30 13.79 5.57
C LEU A 36 3.33 13.37 6.62
N ALA A 37 3.00 13.45 7.91
CA ALA A 37 3.91 13.05 8.98
C ALA A 37 4.36 11.58 8.86
N LEU A 38 3.42 10.66 8.58
CA LEU A 38 3.72 9.25 8.36
C LEU A 38 4.61 9.03 7.12
N THR A 39 4.34 9.74 6.02
CA THR A 39 5.13 9.65 4.78
C THR A 39 6.54 10.22 4.98
N THR A 40 6.68 11.30 5.76
CA THR A 40 7.98 11.86 6.15
C THR A 40 8.75 10.87 7.03
N ALA A 41 8.11 10.27 8.03
CA ALA A 41 8.74 9.27 8.90
C ALA A 41 9.21 8.03 8.10
N PHE A 42 8.36 7.56 7.18
CA PHE A 42 8.73 6.51 6.22
C PHE A 42 9.96 6.90 5.41
N SER A 43 9.93 8.08 4.78
CA SER A 43 11.01 8.56 3.92
C SER A 43 12.33 8.76 4.68
N ALA A 44 12.27 9.22 5.92
CA ALA A 44 13.43 9.41 6.79
C ALA A 44 14.16 8.09 7.10
N VAL A 45 13.47 6.95 7.03
CA VAL A 45 14.07 5.63 7.20
C VAL A 45 14.48 5.03 5.86
N VAL A 46 13.58 5.05 4.87
CA VAL A 46 13.77 4.34 3.61
C VAL A 46 14.77 5.02 2.69
N LEU A 47 14.80 6.34 2.62
CA LEU A 47 15.73 7.04 1.72
C LEU A 47 17.19 6.81 2.12
N PRO A 48 17.62 7.00 3.40
CA PRO A 48 19.00 6.74 3.78
C PRO A 48 19.39 5.27 3.59
N LEU A 49 18.56 4.33 4.04
CA LEU A 49 18.85 2.89 3.91
C LEU A 49 18.92 2.46 2.44
N GLY A 50 18.00 2.95 1.62
CA GLY A 50 17.94 2.61 0.20
C GLY A 50 19.13 3.17 -0.59
N LEU A 51 19.52 4.42 -0.33
CA LEU A 51 20.67 5.06 -0.99
C LEU A 51 22.00 4.46 -0.53
N LEU A 52 22.19 4.27 0.78
CA LEU A 52 23.41 3.65 1.35
C LEU A 52 23.53 2.18 0.96
N GLY A 53 22.40 1.47 0.85
CA GLY A 53 22.34 0.08 0.42
C GLY A 53 22.30 -0.11 -1.10
N HIS A 54 22.47 0.97 -1.88
CA HIS A 54 22.47 0.98 -3.36
C HIS A 54 21.23 0.35 -4.03
N TRP A 55 20.13 0.18 -3.29
CA TRP A 55 18.84 -0.21 -3.87
C TRP A 55 18.09 0.99 -4.45
N LEU A 56 18.22 2.19 -3.86
CA LEU A 56 17.72 3.42 -4.48
C LEU A 56 18.85 4.09 -5.25
N THR A 57 18.55 4.60 -6.44
CA THR A 57 19.49 5.38 -7.24
C THR A 57 18.79 6.63 -7.72
N LEU A 58 19.34 7.81 -7.39
CA LEU A 58 18.75 9.07 -7.84
C LEU A 58 18.90 9.17 -9.37
N THR A 59 17.82 8.88 -10.09
CA THR A 59 17.79 8.83 -11.55
C THR A 59 16.37 9.09 -12.01
N LEU A 60 16.22 10.04 -12.94
CA LEU A 60 14.94 10.36 -13.54
C LEU A 60 14.58 9.29 -14.58
N ALA A 61 13.37 8.75 -14.51
CA ALA A 61 12.86 7.83 -15.52
C ALA A 61 12.84 8.52 -16.90
N PRO A 62 13.29 7.84 -17.97
CA PRO A 62 13.43 8.43 -19.31
C PRO A 62 12.07 8.51 -20.04
N LEU A 63 11.08 9.12 -19.40
CA LEU A 63 9.71 9.25 -19.89
C LEU A 63 9.42 10.67 -20.37
N SER A 64 8.63 10.78 -21.45
CA SER A 64 8.01 12.05 -21.84
C SER A 64 6.96 12.48 -20.82
N SER A 65 6.51 13.73 -20.84
CA SER A 65 5.44 14.22 -19.94
C SER A 65 4.17 13.38 -20.03
N LEU A 66 3.79 12.95 -21.23
CA LEU A 66 2.65 12.05 -21.44
C LEU A 66 2.93 10.64 -20.87
N GLY A 67 4.15 10.14 -21.02
CA GLY A 67 4.58 8.87 -20.42
C GLY A 67 4.51 8.91 -18.89
N SER A 68 4.99 9.98 -18.27
CA SER A 68 4.92 10.21 -16.82
C SER A 68 3.47 10.29 -16.33
N LEU A 69 2.57 10.96 -17.07
CA LEU A 69 1.14 11.00 -16.74
C LEU A 69 0.51 9.61 -16.83
N LYS A 70 0.81 8.84 -17.88
CA LYS A 70 0.33 7.46 -18.02
C LYS A 70 0.84 6.58 -16.89
N LEU A 71 2.10 6.72 -16.49
CA LEU A 71 2.67 6.00 -15.36
C LEU A 71 1.96 6.39 -14.05
N ALA A 72 1.74 7.68 -13.81
CA ALA A 72 1.04 8.17 -12.62
C ALA A 72 -0.36 7.57 -12.51
N LEU A 73 -1.13 7.56 -13.61
CA LEU A 73 -2.47 6.96 -13.66
C LEU A 73 -2.43 5.44 -13.48
N ARG A 74 -1.46 4.75 -14.10
CA ARG A 74 -1.28 3.31 -13.91
C ARG A 74 -1.03 2.99 -12.44
N VAL A 75 -0.05 3.65 -11.81
CA VAL A 75 0.32 3.44 -10.40
C VAL A 75 -0.83 3.77 -9.46
N PHE A 76 -1.63 4.80 -9.79
CA PHE A 76 -2.82 5.14 -9.01
C PHE A 76 -3.84 4.00 -9.02
N LEU A 77 -4.12 3.41 -10.18
CA LEU A 77 -5.07 2.29 -10.29
C LEU A 77 -4.48 1.00 -9.71
N ALA A 78 -3.26 0.65 -10.10
CA ALA A 78 -2.52 -0.50 -9.64
C ALA A 78 -1.00 -0.18 -9.60
N PRO A 79 -0.37 -0.22 -8.42
CA PRO A 79 -0.86 -0.90 -7.22
C PRO A 79 -1.83 -0.10 -6.33
N ALA A 80 -1.78 1.24 -6.29
CA ALA A 80 -2.29 1.98 -5.13
C ALA A 80 -3.77 1.72 -4.79
N LEU A 81 -4.71 1.97 -5.71
CA LEU A 81 -6.14 1.79 -5.42
C LEU A 81 -6.51 0.32 -5.20
N LEU A 82 -6.05 -0.57 -6.09
CA LEU A 82 -6.37 -2.00 -6.01
C LEU A 82 -5.83 -2.63 -4.73
N GLU A 83 -4.55 -2.41 -4.43
CA GLU A 83 -3.89 -3.01 -3.27
C GLU A 83 -4.40 -2.43 -1.97
N GLU A 84 -4.60 -1.11 -1.85
CA GLU A 84 -5.16 -0.54 -0.62
C GLU A 84 -6.62 -0.97 -0.42
N GLY A 85 -7.41 -1.06 -1.49
CA GLY A 85 -8.74 -1.65 -1.44
C GLY A 85 -8.71 -3.09 -0.93
N PHE A 86 -7.83 -3.93 -1.46
CA PHE A 86 -7.73 -5.33 -1.06
C PHE A 86 -7.18 -5.48 0.37
N TRP A 87 -5.99 -4.97 0.65
CA TRP A 87 -5.29 -5.21 1.90
C TRP A 87 -5.89 -4.44 3.08
N ARG A 88 -6.35 -3.20 2.89
CA ARG A 88 -6.84 -2.37 4.00
C ARG A 88 -8.34 -2.44 4.12
N VAL A 89 -9.08 -2.42 3.02
CA VAL A 89 -10.54 -2.37 3.09
C VAL A 89 -11.17 -3.75 3.18
N LEU A 90 -10.73 -4.74 2.38
CA LEU A 90 -11.31 -6.07 2.45
C LEU A 90 -10.86 -6.82 3.71
N LEU A 91 -9.56 -6.82 3.99
CA LEU A 91 -8.97 -7.70 5.00
C LEU A 91 -8.90 -7.10 6.40
N LEU A 92 -8.72 -5.78 6.54
CA LEU A 92 -8.60 -5.12 7.84
C LEU A 92 -9.93 -4.55 8.34
N PRO A 93 -10.14 -4.49 9.67
CA PRO A 93 -11.32 -3.87 10.24
C PRO A 93 -11.29 -2.36 10.02
N HIS A 94 -12.45 -1.81 9.66
CA HIS A 94 -12.69 -0.37 9.64
C HIS A 94 -12.77 0.18 11.08
N LYS A 95 -12.47 1.47 11.27
CA LYS A 95 -12.41 2.09 12.61
C LYS A 95 -13.75 2.11 13.35
N THR A 96 -14.87 2.00 12.62
CA THR A 96 -16.23 1.92 13.20
C THR A 96 -16.57 0.52 13.70
N GLU A 97 -15.78 -0.50 13.38
CA GLU A 97 -16.00 -1.86 13.85
C GLU A 97 -15.52 -2.03 15.30
N ARG A 98 -16.37 -2.63 16.12
CA ARG A 98 -16.08 -2.95 17.52
C ARG A 98 -15.23 -4.21 17.60
N ILE A 99 -13.92 -4.03 17.63
CA ILE A 99 -12.91 -5.08 17.78
C ILE A 99 -11.87 -4.61 18.80
N SER A 100 -11.34 -5.53 19.62
CA SER A 100 -10.28 -5.18 20.57
C SER A 100 -8.98 -4.81 19.84
N ASP A 101 -8.22 -3.88 20.41
CA ASP A 101 -6.96 -3.42 19.81
C ASP A 101 -5.96 -4.56 19.61
N ARG A 102 -5.89 -5.50 20.56
CA ARG A 102 -5.07 -6.72 20.43
C ARG A 102 -5.42 -7.49 19.16
N ARG A 103 -6.71 -7.74 18.91
CA ARG A 103 -7.14 -8.51 17.74
C ARG A 103 -6.95 -7.71 16.44
N ARG A 104 -7.17 -6.39 16.49
CA ARG A 104 -6.92 -5.46 15.39
C ARG A 104 -5.45 -5.51 14.95
N TRP A 105 -4.51 -5.45 15.91
CA TRP A 105 -3.07 -5.55 15.63
C TRP A 105 -2.62 -6.93 15.15
N ILE A 106 -3.14 -8.01 15.73
CA ILE A 106 -2.84 -9.37 15.23
C ILE A 106 -3.23 -9.50 13.75
N LEU A 107 -4.44 -9.04 13.37
CA LEU A 107 -4.88 -9.06 11.99
C LEU A 107 -4.00 -8.19 11.09
N ALA A 108 -3.62 -6.98 11.53
CA ALA A 108 -2.73 -6.12 10.76
C ALA A 108 -1.36 -6.75 10.53
N LEU A 109 -0.76 -7.38 11.54
CA LEU A 109 0.52 -8.05 11.38
C LEU A 109 0.44 -9.24 10.43
N LEU A 110 -0.63 -10.04 10.50
CA LEU A 110 -0.86 -11.14 9.57
C LEU A 110 -1.05 -10.64 8.13
N VAL A 111 -1.88 -9.61 7.94
CA VAL A 111 -2.09 -8.99 6.63
C VAL A 111 -0.81 -8.36 6.09
N LEU A 112 0.00 -7.74 6.95
CA LEU A 112 1.28 -7.15 6.58
C LEU A 112 2.28 -8.21 6.11
N VAL A 113 2.37 -9.35 6.81
CA VAL A 113 3.20 -10.48 6.37
C VAL A 113 2.72 -10.99 5.01
N LEU A 114 1.42 -11.19 4.82
CA LEU A 114 0.87 -11.62 3.53
C LEU A 114 1.14 -10.60 2.41
N PHE A 115 1.01 -9.31 2.69
CA PHE A 115 1.34 -8.24 1.76
C PHE A 115 2.80 -8.30 1.29
N VAL A 116 3.75 -8.48 2.22
CA VAL A 116 5.17 -8.61 1.88
C VAL A 116 5.43 -9.90 1.09
N LEU A 117 4.85 -11.03 1.49
CA LEU A 117 4.96 -12.30 0.76
C LEU A 117 4.37 -12.20 -0.65
N MET A 118 3.35 -11.39 -0.86
CA MET A 118 2.77 -11.18 -2.19
C MET A 118 3.71 -10.43 -3.14
N HIS A 119 4.66 -9.64 -2.64
CA HIS A 119 5.69 -9.05 -3.49
C HIS A 119 6.66 -10.13 -4.00
N LEU A 120 7.09 -11.03 -3.11
CA LEU A 120 7.85 -12.22 -3.49
C LEU A 120 7.07 -13.06 -4.51
N PHE A 121 5.80 -13.36 -4.25
CA PHE A 121 4.97 -14.14 -5.18
C PHE A 121 4.78 -13.45 -6.54
N SER A 122 4.58 -12.13 -6.54
CA SER A 122 4.41 -11.34 -7.77
C SER A 122 5.65 -11.40 -8.65
N SER A 123 6.83 -11.56 -8.04
CA SER A 123 8.08 -11.75 -8.78
C SER A 123 8.17 -13.04 -9.58
N PHE A 124 7.38 -14.05 -9.24
CA PHE A 124 7.33 -15.32 -9.96
C PHE A 124 6.20 -15.38 -11.00
N THR A 125 5.28 -14.40 -10.99
CA THR A 125 4.00 -14.50 -11.72
C THR A 125 3.70 -13.26 -12.53
N VAL A 126 3.47 -12.12 -11.87
CA VAL A 126 2.96 -10.89 -12.48
C VAL A 126 4.07 -10.01 -13.03
N TYR A 127 5.21 -9.94 -12.33
CA TYR A 127 6.37 -9.13 -12.70
C TYR A 127 7.67 -9.94 -12.61
N PRO A 128 7.89 -10.92 -13.53
CA PRO A 128 9.12 -11.71 -13.56
C PRO A 128 10.39 -10.85 -13.64
N ASN A 129 10.35 -9.78 -14.43
CA ASN A 129 11.48 -8.83 -14.55
C ASN A 129 11.79 -8.10 -13.23
N GLY A 130 10.80 -8.01 -12.33
CA GLY A 130 10.95 -7.43 -11.00
C GLY A 130 11.61 -8.35 -9.99
N PHE A 131 11.97 -9.59 -10.34
CA PHE A 131 12.56 -10.56 -9.40
C PHE A 131 13.74 -10.07 -8.59
N PRO A 132 14.78 -9.43 -9.17
CA PRO A 132 15.89 -8.90 -8.40
C PRO A 132 15.46 -7.84 -7.38
N THR A 133 14.39 -7.10 -7.68
CA THR A 133 13.85 -6.04 -6.83
C THR A 133 12.98 -6.61 -5.72
N PHE A 134 12.03 -7.47 -6.07
CA PHE A 134 11.02 -8.00 -5.16
C PHE A 134 11.56 -9.08 -4.21
N THR A 135 12.78 -9.56 -4.43
CA THR A 135 13.51 -10.43 -3.49
C THR A 135 14.56 -9.67 -2.67
N GLN A 136 14.77 -8.38 -2.95
CA GLN A 136 15.78 -7.57 -2.28
C GLN A 136 15.32 -7.22 -0.85
N PRO A 137 16.13 -7.47 0.20
CA PRO A 137 15.69 -7.29 1.60
C PRO A 137 15.28 -5.86 2.00
N LEU A 138 15.99 -4.83 1.53
CA LEU A 138 15.66 -3.42 1.75
C LEU A 138 14.39 -3.01 1.00
N PHE A 139 14.14 -3.55 -0.19
CA PHE A 139 12.86 -3.38 -0.89
C PHE A 139 11.72 -3.98 -0.06
N LEU A 140 11.87 -5.21 0.43
CA LEU A 140 10.85 -5.87 1.26
C LEU A 140 10.62 -5.15 2.58
N LEU A 141 11.68 -4.62 3.20
CA LEU A 141 11.57 -3.74 4.36
C LEU A 141 10.80 -2.46 4.03
N SER A 142 11.12 -1.81 2.91
CA SER A 142 10.41 -0.64 2.42
C SER A 142 8.92 -0.94 2.19
N ALA A 143 8.61 -2.04 1.51
CA ALA A 143 7.23 -2.52 1.32
C ALA A 143 6.54 -2.75 2.67
N ALA A 144 7.19 -3.42 3.62
CA ALA A 144 6.63 -3.62 4.96
C ALA A 144 6.35 -2.30 5.70
N LEU A 145 7.26 -1.32 5.63
CA LEU A 145 7.08 -0.01 6.26
C LEU A 145 5.96 0.79 5.60
N LEU A 146 5.87 0.78 4.28
CA LEU A 146 4.75 1.39 3.54
C LEU A 146 3.42 0.70 3.90
N GLY A 147 3.47 -0.64 3.97
CA GLY A 147 2.46 -1.54 4.50
C GLY A 147 1.83 -1.03 5.80
N LEU A 148 2.71 -0.85 6.79
CA LEU A 148 2.38 -0.37 8.13
C LEU A 148 1.85 1.07 8.13
N VAL A 149 2.51 1.99 7.41
CA VAL A 149 2.11 3.40 7.33
C VAL A 149 0.71 3.55 6.73
N CYS A 150 0.42 2.88 5.62
CA CYS A 150 -0.91 2.89 5.03
C CYS A 150 -1.96 2.25 5.95
N THR A 151 -1.59 1.26 6.76
CA THR A 151 -2.48 0.66 7.77
C THR A 151 -2.82 1.66 8.88
N LEU A 152 -1.81 2.36 9.40
CA LEU A 152 -2.01 3.42 10.40
C LEU A 152 -2.89 4.55 9.86
N ALA A 153 -2.61 5.02 8.65
CA ALA A 153 -3.38 6.06 7.99
C ALA A 153 -4.85 5.64 7.78
N TYR A 154 -5.08 4.39 7.37
CA TYR A 154 -6.42 3.83 7.20
C TYR A 154 -7.21 3.78 8.50
N TRP A 155 -6.61 3.30 9.60
CA TRP A 155 -7.33 3.24 10.89
C TRP A 155 -7.59 4.62 11.51
N GLN A 156 -6.68 5.56 11.30
CA GLN A 156 -6.81 6.92 11.81
C GLN A 156 -7.91 7.71 11.10
N SER A 157 -7.94 7.62 9.76
CA SER A 157 -8.90 8.36 8.93
C SER A 157 -10.21 7.61 8.77
N GLY A 158 -10.18 6.29 8.60
CA GLY A 158 -11.29 5.48 8.09
C GLY A 158 -11.46 5.58 6.58
N SER A 159 -10.57 6.30 5.89
CA SER A 159 -10.69 6.58 4.46
C SER A 159 -9.65 5.79 3.68
N VAL A 160 -10.07 5.11 2.62
CA VAL A 160 -9.13 4.43 1.71
C VAL A 160 -8.26 5.44 0.94
N TRP A 161 -8.79 6.64 0.70
CA TRP A 161 -8.13 7.67 -0.11
C TRP A 161 -6.81 8.16 0.49
N VAL A 162 -6.70 8.18 1.81
CA VAL A 162 -5.47 8.59 2.50
C VAL A 162 -4.36 7.56 2.24
N SER A 163 -4.67 6.27 2.43
CA SER A 163 -3.71 5.20 2.16
C SER A 163 -3.35 5.09 0.68
N VAL A 164 -4.33 5.26 -0.21
CA VAL A 164 -4.11 5.28 -1.67
C VAL A 164 -3.18 6.43 -2.05
N ALA A 165 -3.38 7.63 -1.52
CA ALA A 165 -2.52 8.78 -1.82
C ALA A 165 -1.08 8.57 -1.33
N ILE A 166 -0.89 8.04 -0.11
CA ILE A 166 0.45 7.74 0.41
C ILE A 166 1.15 6.69 -0.48
N HIS A 167 0.48 5.57 -0.73
CA HIS A 167 1.02 4.49 -1.55
C HIS A 167 1.36 5.00 -2.96
N TRP A 168 0.42 5.69 -3.60
CA TRP A 168 0.59 6.25 -4.93
C TRP A 168 1.80 7.18 -5.02
N VAL A 169 1.92 8.15 -4.11
CA VAL A 169 3.06 9.08 -4.08
C VAL A 169 4.37 8.33 -3.90
N VAL A 170 4.45 7.42 -2.91
CA VAL A 170 5.68 6.68 -2.62
C VAL A 170 6.14 5.85 -3.82
N VAL A 171 5.24 5.07 -4.43
CA VAL A 171 5.60 4.21 -5.57
C VAL A 171 5.89 5.05 -6.81
N PHE A 172 5.08 6.05 -7.12
CA PHE A 172 5.33 6.92 -8.26
C PHE A 172 6.68 7.65 -8.13
N THR A 173 6.98 8.17 -6.94
CA THR A 173 8.27 8.82 -6.67
C THR A 173 9.44 7.85 -6.80
N TRP A 174 9.32 6.62 -6.30
CA TRP A 174 10.37 5.61 -6.49
C TRP A 174 10.61 5.28 -7.97
N LEU A 175 9.54 5.05 -8.73
CA LEU A 175 9.65 4.73 -10.15
C LEU A 175 10.25 5.90 -10.94
N MET A 176 9.79 7.13 -10.68
CA MET A 176 10.20 8.30 -11.43
C MET A 176 11.59 8.81 -11.07
N PHE A 177 11.99 8.78 -9.79
CA PHE A 177 13.16 9.52 -9.32
C PHE A 177 14.23 8.66 -8.64
N PHE A 178 13.88 7.44 -8.22
CA PHE A 178 14.80 6.59 -7.44
C PHE A 178 15.13 5.25 -8.13
N GLY A 179 15.09 5.22 -9.46
CA GLY A 179 15.55 4.10 -10.27
C GLY A 179 14.56 2.94 -10.42
N GLY A 180 13.39 3.00 -9.78
CA GLY A 180 12.41 1.92 -9.80
C GLY A 180 11.91 1.56 -11.22
N TYR A 181 11.78 2.54 -12.10
CA TYR A 181 11.33 2.32 -13.49
C TYR A 181 12.28 1.40 -14.26
N GLY A 182 13.60 1.60 -14.12
CA GLY A 182 14.61 0.75 -14.72
C GLY A 182 14.72 -0.62 -14.04
N GLN A 183 14.62 -0.65 -12.71
CA GLN A 183 14.66 -1.88 -11.90
C GLN A 183 13.54 -2.86 -12.24
N LEU A 184 12.37 -2.34 -12.60
CA LEU A 184 11.22 -3.15 -13.03
C LEU A 184 11.16 -3.37 -14.54
N GLN A 185 12.12 -2.83 -15.31
CA GLN A 185 12.18 -2.91 -16.77
C GLN A 185 10.85 -2.51 -17.43
N LEU A 186 10.27 -1.39 -16.98
CA LEU A 186 8.97 -0.92 -17.47
C LEU A 186 9.11 -0.20 -18.83
N THR A 187 9.88 -0.73 -19.77
CA THR A 187 10.03 -0.18 -21.13
C THR A 187 8.83 -0.47 -22.01
#